data_AF-A0A962T0Z6-F1
#
_entry.id   AF-A0A962T0Z6-F1
#
_cell.length_a   1.000
_cell.length_b   1.000
_cell.length_c   1.000
_cell.angle_alpha   90.00
_cell.angle_beta   90.00
_cell.angle_gamma   90.00
#
_symmetry.space_group_name_H-M   'P 1'
#
loop_
_entity.id
_entity.type
_entity.pdbx_description
1 polymer ?
#
loop_
_entity_poly.entity_id
_entity_poly.type
_entity_poly.pdbx_seq_one_letter_code
_entity_poly.pdbx_strand_id
1 'polypeptide(L)'
;LHPLRLRERGFNQAMELARAAARRCQIPLIAEGLRRIRYTTPQIRLDARARQINPLGAFVMERCMFGSRVALIDDVMTTASTVAECAR
;
A
#
# COMPACT_ATOMS: atom_id res chain seq x y z
N LEU A 1 -5.49 -1.96 -1.57
CA LEU A 1 -6.11 -2.59 -0.37
C LEU A 1 -6.57 -4.01 -0.71
N HIS A 2 -6.59 -4.97 0.22
CA HIS A 2 -7.16 -6.30 -0.06
C HIS A 2 -8.69 -6.22 -0.26
N PRO A 3 -9.32 -6.95 -1.20
CA PRO A 3 -10.75 -6.80 -1.51
C PRO A 3 -11.70 -6.92 -0.32
N LEU A 4 -11.46 -7.88 0.57
CA LEU A 4 -12.26 -8.04 1.81
C LEU A 4 -12.24 -6.77 2.67
N ARG A 5 -11.05 -6.18 2.84
CA ARG A 5 -10.87 -4.99 3.65
C ARG A 5 -11.45 -3.73 2.99
N LEU A 6 -11.48 -3.70 1.65
CA LEU A 6 -12.15 -2.63 0.91
C LEU A 6 -13.66 -2.69 1.12
N ARG A 7 -14.25 -3.89 1.09
CA ARG A 7 -15.66 -4.10 1.40
C ARG A 7 -16.00 -3.69 2.83
N GLU A 8 -15.15 -4.03 3.81
CA GLU A 8 -15.33 -3.64 5.21
C GLU A 8 -15.27 -2.11 5.42
N ARG A 9 -14.28 -1.43 4.81
CA ARG A 9 -14.08 0.02 5.00
C ARG A 9 -14.98 0.88 4.11
N GLY A 10 -15.51 0.34 3.01
CA GLY A 10 -16.28 1.06 1.98
C GLY A 10 -15.43 1.93 1.02
N PHE A 11 -14.20 2.28 1.39
CA PHE A 11 -13.28 3.10 0.58
C PHE A 11 -11.81 2.84 0.90
N ASN A 12 -10.91 3.35 0.05
CA ASN A 12 -9.46 3.24 0.19
C ASN A 12 -8.83 4.63 0.40
N GLN A 13 -8.54 4.97 1.65
CA GLN A 13 -7.99 6.26 2.10
C GLN A 13 -6.71 6.63 1.34
N ALA A 14 -5.77 5.68 1.23
CA ALA A 14 -4.51 5.91 0.52
C ALA A 14 -4.74 6.19 -0.97
N MET A 15 -5.76 5.58 -1.59
CA MET A 15 -6.12 5.87 -2.99
C MET A 15 -6.66 7.30 -3.14
N GLU A 16 -7.51 7.76 -2.22
CA GLU A 16 -8.06 9.11 -2.29
C GLU A 16 -6.97 10.19 -2.08
N LEU A 17 -6.05 9.94 -1.15
CA LEU A 17 -4.85 10.77 -0.99
C LEU A 17 -3.99 10.76 -2.26
N ALA A 18 -3.77 9.58 -2.86
CA ALA A 18 -2.99 9.45 -4.08
C ALA A 18 -3.63 10.14 -5.29
N ARG A 19 -4.97 10.09 -5.43
CA ARG A 19 -5.71 10.84 -6.46
C ARG A 19 -5.51 12.34 -6.30
N ALA A 20 -5.60 12.87 -5.09
CA ALA A 20 -5.39 14.29 -4.84
C ALA A 20 -3.94 14.71 -5.11
N ALA A 21 -2.96 13.94 -4.63
CA ALA A 21 -1.55 14.19 -4.85
C ALA A 21 -1.17 14.15 -6.34
N ALA A 22 -1.63 13.12 -7.07
CA ALA A 22 -1.38 12.98 -8.50
C ALA A 22 -1.88 14.17 -9.32
N ARG A 23 -3.10 14.65 -9.03
CA ARG A 23 -3.67 15.85 -9.67
C ARG A 23 -2.83 17.09 -9.37
N ARG A 24 -2.43 17.30 -8.11
CA ARG A 24 -1.70 18.51 -7.69
C ARG A 24 -0.26 18.54 -8.21
N CYS A 25 0.39 17.39 -8.27
CA CYS A 25 1.78 17.27 -8.74
C CYS A 25 1.88 16.98 -10.25
N GLN A 26 0.75 16.81 -10.95
CA GLN A 26 0.68 16.46 -12.37
C GLN A 26 1.48 15.20 -12.72
N ILE A 27 1.44 14.20 -11.84
CA ILE A 27 2.10 12.90 -12.03
C ILE A 27 1.08 11.80 -12.33
N PRO A 28 1.41 10.80 -13.17
CA PRO A 28 0.52 9.68 -13.44
C PRO A 28 0.22 8.88 -12.16
N LEU A 29 -1.08 8.65 -11.89
CA LEU A 29 -1.50 7.74 -10.83
C LEU A 29 -1.59 6.31 -11.37
N ILE A 30 -0.82 5.41 -10.78
CA ILE A 30 -0.87 3.97 -11.10
C ILE A 30 -1.72 3.26 -10.02
N ALA A 31 -3.04 3.26 -10.20
CA ALA A 31 -3.96 2.73 -9.18
C ALA A 31 -3.83 1.22 -8.94
N GLU A 32 -3.42 0.48 -9.98
CA GLU A 32 -3.31 -0.99 -9.98
C GLU A 32 -1.85 -1.46 -10.12
N GLY A 33 -0.88 -0.60 -9.80
CA GLY A 33 0.54 -0.95 -9.92
C GLY A 33 1.03 -1.92 -8.84
N LEU A 34 0.42 -1.84 -7.66
CA LEU A 34 0.77 -2.64 -6.50
C LEU A 34 -0.51 -3.22 -5.89
N ARG A 35 -0.66 -4.55 -5.97
CA ARG A 35 -1.82 -5.26 -5.43
C ARG A 35 -1.47 -5.96 -4.14
N ARG A 36 -2.37 -5.86 -3.16
CA ARG A 36 -2.28 -6.64 -1.92
C ARG A 36 -2.99 -7.98 -2.12
N ILE A 37 -2.24 -9.07 -2.18
CA ILE A 37 -2.73 -10.42 -2.48
C ILE A 37 -3.09 -11.23 -1.23
N ARG A 38 -2.58 -10.84 -0.05
CA ARG A 38 -2.88 -11.51 1.22
C ARG A 38 -3.76 -10.64 2.10
N TYR A 39 -4.82 -11.22 2.66
CA TYR A 39 -5.54 -10.60 3.76
C TYR A 39 -4.68 -10.66 5.02
N THR A 40 -4.38 -9.52 5.62
CA THR A 40 -3.53 -9.45 6.81
C THR A 40 -4.18 -8.58 7.88
N THR A 41 -3.90 -8.91 9.14
CA THR A 41 -4.42 -8.19 10.30
C THR A 41 -4.01 -6.71 10.23
N PRO A 42 -4.91 -5.75 10.55
CA PRO A 42 -4.56 -4.33 10.69
C PRO A 42 -3.34 -4.11 11.60
N GLN A 43 -2.35 -3.36 11.11
CA GLN A 43 -1.10 -3.07 11.84
C GLN A 43 -1.33 -2.45 13.23
N ILE A 44 -2.39 -1.64 13.37
CA ILE A 44 -2.78 -1.02 14.65
C ILE A 44 -3.15 -2.04 15.73
N ARG A 45 -3.56 -3.25 15.35
CA ARG A 45 -3.91 -4.35 16.26
C ARG A 45 -2.73 -5.27 16.59
N LEU A 46 -1.54 -4.98 16.08
CA LEU A 46 -0.36 -5.82 16.20
C LEU A 46 0.70 -5.17 17.09
N ASP A 47 1.49 -6.00 17.76
CA ASP A 47 2.70 -5.55 18.47
C ASP A 47 3.85 -5.23 17.49
N ALA A 48 4.97 -4.73 18.02
CA ALA A 48 6.11 -4.31 17.20
C ALA A 48 6.70 -5.43 16.31
N ARG A 49 6.80 -6.66 16.82
CA ARG A 49 7.38 -7.78 16.07
C ARG A 49 6.42 -8.26 14.99
N ALA A 50 5.14 -8.42 15.35
CA ALA A 50 4.10 -8.80 14.42
C ALA A 50 3.92 -7.75 13.31
N ARG A 51 4.10 -6.46 13.61
CA ARG A 51 4.04 -5.40 12.58
C ARG A 51 5.08 -5.56 11.48
N GLN A 52 6.26 -6.10 11.80
CA GLN A 52 7.32 -6.33 10.84
C GLN A 52 7.05 -7.54 9.95
N ILE A 53 6.48 -8.61 10.51
CA ILE A 53 6.27 -9.89 9.80
C ILE A 53 4.96 -9.89 8.99
N ASN A 54 3.92 -9.26 9.52
CA ASN A 54 2.59 -9.24 8.93
C ASN A 54 2.49 -8.78 7.45
N PRO A 55 3.29 -7.81 6.96
CA PRO A 55 3.23 -7.42 5.55
C PRO A 55 4.01 -8.37 4.61
N LEU A 56 4.93 -9.21 5.10
CA LEU A 56 5.82 -10.03 4.26
C LEU A 56 5.06 -10.91 3.26
N GLY A 57 5.34 -10.77 1.96
CA GLY A 57 4.68 -11.47 0.87
C GLY A 57 3.22 -11.06 0.64
N ALA A 58 2.76 -9.95 1.22
CA ALA A 58 1.38 -9.51 1.08
C ALA A 58 1.14 -8.70 -0.20
N PHE A 59 2.18 -8.23 -0.88
CA PHE A 59 2.09 -7.34 -2.03
C PHE A 59 2.78 -7.91 -3.26
N VAL A 60 2.23 -7.62 -4.43
CA VAL A 60 2.76 -7.97 -5.74
C VAL A 60 2.65 -6.76 -6.65
N MET A 61 3.70 -6.48 -7.42
CA MET A 61 3.63 -5.54 -8.53
C MET A 61 3.05 -6.22 -9.76
N GLU A 62 2.01 -5.62 -10.34
CA GLU A 62 1.35 -6.14 -11.56
C GLU A 62 2.05 -5.67 -12.84
N ARG A 63 3.01 -4.74 -12.74
CA ARG A 63 3.78 -4.21 -13.87
C ARG A 63 5.25 -4.05 -13.49
N CYS A 64 6.13 -4.32 -14.45
CA CYS A 64 7.55 -4.04 -14.29
C CYS A 64 7.78 -2.52 -14.30
N MET A 65 8.40 -2.01 -13.24
CA MET A 65 8.71 -0.58 -13.06
C MET A 65 10.23 -0.32 -13.09
N PHE A 66 10.99 -1.20 -13.76
CA PHE A 66 12.46 -1.09 -13.81
C PHE A 66 12.89 0.26 -14.38
N GLY A 67 13.87 0.90 -13.73
CA GLY A 67 14.38 2.23 -14.11
C GLY A 67 13.43 3.41 -13.83
N SER A 68 12.23 3.15 -13.27
CA SER A 68 11.28 4.21 -12.93
C SER A 68 11.48 4.72 -11.50
N ARG A 69 11.27 6.02 -11.29
CA ARG A 69 11.14 6.60 -9.95
C ARG A 69 9.67 6.63 -9.58
N VAL A 70 9.29 5.92 -8.52
CA VAL A 70 7.90 5.76 -8.10
C VAL A 70 7.72 6.31 -6.69
N ALA A 71 6.64 7.05 -6.46
CA ALA A 71 6.22 7.48 -5.14
C ALA A 71 5.16 6.52 -4.59
N LEU A 72 5.41 5.97 -3.40
CA LEU A 72 4.42 5.18 -2.66
C LEU A 72 3.65 6.09 -1.71
N ILE A 73 2.32 5.92 -1.65
CA ILE A 73 1.43 6.69 -0.78
C ILE A 73 0.69 5.70 0.14
N ASP A 74 0.73 5.96 1.43
CA ASP A 74 0.07 5.17 2.48
C ASP A 74 -0.74 6.10 3.40
N ASP A 75 -1.81 5.59 4.03
CA ASP A 75 -2.65 6.39 4.93
C ASP A 75 -2.06 6.48 6.35
N VAL A 76 -1.36 5.44 6.80
CA VAL A 76 -0.74 5.37 8.14
C VAL A 76 0.64 4.73 8.08
N MET A 77 1.65 5.46 8.55
CA MET A 77 3.01 4.94 8.71
C MET A 77 3.31 4.67 10.19
N THR A 78 3.74 3.44 10.50
CA THR A 78 4.20 3.05 11.85
C THR A 78 5.64 2.56 11.79
N THR A 79 5.88 1.25 11.67
CA THR A 79 7.22 0.64 11.61
C THR A 79 7.86 0.71 10.22
N ALA A 80 7.25 1.43 9.28
CA ALA A 80 7.62 1.42 7.85
C ALA A 80 7.62 0.03 7.16
N SER A 81 7.25 -1.05 7.85
CA SER A 81 7.35 -2.42 7.34
C SER A 81 6.47 -2.67 6.11
N THR A 82 5.31 -2.03 6.04
CA THR A 82 4.48 -2.06 4.83
C THR A 82 5.21 -1.47 3.63
N VAL A 83 5.81 -0.28 3.78
CA VAL A 83 6.56 0.39 2.71
C VAL A 83 7.80 -0.42 2.32
N ALA A 84 8.52 -0.97 3.30
CA ALA A 84 9.69 -1.81 3.07
C ALA A 84 9.34 -3.05 2.25
N GLU A 85 8.22 -3.69 2.54
CA GLU A 85 7.74 -4.82 1.73
C GLU A 85 7.33 -4.39 0.32
N CYS A 86 6.64 -3.26 0.17
CA CYS A 86 6.24 -2.75 -1.15
C CYS A 86 7.44 -2.35 -2.03
N ALA A 87 8.59 -2.03 -1.42
CA ALA A 87 9.82 -1.63 -2.11
C ALA A 87 10.74 -2.80 -2.47
N ARG A 88 10.36 -4.04 -2.11
CA ARG A 88 11.11 -5.26 -2.38
C ARG A 88 10.84 -5.79 -3.79
#